data_AF-A0A932F4T9-F1
#
_entry.id   AF-A0A932F4T9-F1
#
_cell.length_a   1.000
_cell.length_b   1.000
_cell.length_c   1.000
_cell.angle_alpha   90.00
_cell.angle_beta   90.00
_cell.angle_gamma   90.00
#
_symmetry.space_group_name_H-M   'P 1'
#
loop_
_entity.id
_entity.type
_entity.pdbx_description
1 polymer ?
#
loop_
_entity_poly.entity_id
_entity_poly.type
_entity_poly.pdbx_seq_one_letter_code
_entity_poly.pdbx_strand_id
1 'polypeptide(L)' 'MSLRLFNSLSRQVETFVPMTPGAVRMYVCGMTIYDYCHVGHARMMMSFDVVQRWLKASGYQVTYVRNIT' A
#
# COMPACT_ATOMS: atom_id res chain seq x y z
N MET A 1 -14.61 9.71 -10.21
CA MET A 1 -14.96 8.33 -9.82
C MET A 1 -14.24 7.99 -8.52
N SER A 2 -14.88 7.30 -7.58
CA SER A 2 -14.27 6.89 -6.31
C SER A 2 -13.23 5.80 -6.51
N LEU A 3 -12.14 5.81 -5.71
CA LEU A 3 -11.16 4.74 -5.70
C LEU A 3 -11.82 3.43 -5.26
N ARG A 4 -11.50 2.32 -5.94
CA ARG A 4 -11.91 0.97 -5.52
C ARG A 4 -10.69 0.07 -5.42
N LEU A 5 -10.65 -0.77 -4.39
CA LEU A 5 -9.54 -1.69 -4.12
C LEU A 5 -10.08 -3.12 -3.95
N PHE A 6 -9.32 -4.11 -4.39
CA PHE A 6 -9.61 -5.49 -4.07
C PHE A 6 -9.25 -5.77 -2.61
N ASN A 7 -10.24 -6.18 -1.81
CA ASN A 7 -10.07 -6.51 -0.41
C ASN A 7 -9.93 -8.03 -0.25
N SER A 8 -8.76 -8.49 0.19
CA SER A 8 -8.50 -9.92 0.39
C SER A 8 -9.39 -10.57 1.46
N LEU A 9 -9.90 -9.80 2.43
CA LEU A 9 -10.77 -10.32 3.50
C LEU A 9 -12.14 -10.76 2.96
N SER A 10 -12.75 -9.94 2.10
CA SER A 10 -14.05 -10.23 1.47
C SER A 10 -13.93 -10.91 0.11
N ARG A 11 -12.73 -10.85 -0.50
CA ARG A 11 -12.44 -11.27 -1.88
C ARG A 11 -13.25 -10.52 -2.94
N GLN A 12 -13.53 -9.24 -2.69
CA GLN A 12 -14.31 -8.39 -3.59
C GLN A 12 -13.61 -7.05 -3.86
N VAL A 13 -14.02 -6.37 -4.92
CA VAL A 13 -13.61 -4.99 -5.20
C VAL A 13 -14.56 -4.06 -4.45
N GLU A 14 -14.02 -3.32 -3.49
CA GLU A 14 -14.79 -2.44 -2.59
C GLU A 14 -14.41 -0.98 -2.82
N THR A 15 -15.36 -0.08 -2.53
CA THR A 15 -15.07 1.36 -2.51
C THR A 15 -14.11 1.65 -1.37
N PHE A 16 -12.99 2.31 -1.67
CA PHE A 16 -12.05 2.74 -0.66
C PHE A 16 -12.61 3.96 0.07
N VAL A 17 -12.86 3.79 1.37
CA VAL A 17 -13.26 4.87 2.27
C VAL A 17 -12.22 4.95 3.39
N PRO A 18 -11.46 6.06 3.51
CA PRO A 18 -10.46 6.18 4.56
C PRO A 18 -11.13 6.30 5.93
N MET A 19 -10.46 5.78 6.96
CA MET A 19 -10.94 5.87 8.35
C MET A 19 -11.05 7.33 8.83
N THR A 20 -10.16 8.21 8.35
CA THR A 20 -10.21 9.66 8.58
C THR A 20 -10.28 10.34 7.22
N PRO A 21 -11.27 11.22 6.97
CA PRO A 21 -11.41 11.89 5.68
C PRO A 21 -10.11 12.57 5.22
N GLY A 22 -9.70 12.33 3.98
CA GLY A 22 -8.48 12.91 3.40
C GLY A 22 -7.15 12.28 3.87
N ALA A 23 -7.16 11.37 4.85
CA ALA A 23 -5.94 10.76 5.39
C ALA A 23 -5.93 9.23 5.22
N VAL A 24 -4.82 8.69 4.74
CA VAL A 24 -4.62 7.25 4.54
C VAL A 24 -3.44 6.78 5.38
N ARG A 25 -3.66 5.71 6.14
CA ARG A 25 -2.60 5.00 6.86
C ARG A 25 -2.39 3.65 6.18
N MET A 26 -1.17 3.42 5.72
CA MET A 26 -0.82 2.25 4.93
C MET A 26 0.42 1.58 5.53
N TYR A 27 0.26 0.31 5.91
CA TYR A 27 1.35 -0.55 6.35
C TYR A 27 1.63 -1.60 5.29
N VAL A 28 2.91 -1.82 4.99
CA VAL A 28 3.37 -2.90 4.12
C VAL A 28 4.50 -3.64 4.82
N CYS A 29 4.45 -4.97 4.82
CA CYS A 29 5.53 -5.78 5.36
C CYS A 29 6.85 -5.52 4.61
N GLY A 30 7.92 -5.36 5.36
CA GLY A 30 9.26 -5.13 4.82
C GLY A 30 10.08 -6.40 4.62
N MET A 31 11.39 -6.23 4.70
CA MET A 31 12.36 -7.31 4.45
C MET A 31 12.81 -7.95 5.75
N THR A 32 13.00 -9.26 5.75
CA THR A 32 13.85 -9.93 6.74
C THR A 32 15.30 -9.84 6.26
N ILE A 33 16.17 -9.16 7.02
CA ILE A 33 17.49 -8.72 6.52
C ILE A 33 18.63 -9.73 6.70
N TYR A 34 18.35 -11.03 6.54
CA TYR A 34 19.37 -12.07 6.66
C TYR A 34 20.05 -12.43 5.32
N ASP A 35 19.52 -11.98 4.19
CA ASP A 35 20.06 -12.24 2.84
C ASP A 35 19.69 -11.12 1.85
N TYR A 36 20.24 -11.18 0.64
CA TYR A 36 19.99 -10.24 -0.44
C TYR A 36 18.54 -10.29 -0.95
N CYS A 37 18.04 -9.13 -1.35
CA CYS A 37 16.74 -9.03 -1.99
C CYS A 37 16.73 -9.72 -3.37
N HIS A 38 15.71 -10.52 -3.65
CA HIS A 38 15.46 -11.09 -4.98
C HIS A 38 14.35 -10.34 -5.74
N VAL A 39 14.15 -10.67 -7.02
CA VAL A 39 13.19 -9.99 -7.90
C VAL A 39 11.74 -10.00 -7.39
N GLY A 40 11.34 -11.04 -6.66
CA GLY A 40 10.04 -11.07 -5.98
C GLY A 40 9.85 -9.92 -4.98
N HIS A 41 10.89 -9.56 -4.22
CA HIS A 41 10.88 -8.41 -3.33
C HIS A 41 10.77 -7.10 -4.08
N ALA A 42 11.53 -6.96 -5.18
CA ALA A 42 11.45 -5.78 -6.04
C ALA A 42 10.03 -5.56 -6.58
N ARG A 43 9.36 -6.62 -7.06
CA ARG A 43 7.97 -6.55 -7.53
C ARG A 43 7.01 -6.05 -6.44
N MET A 44 7.14 -6.56 -5.22
CA MET A 44 6.30 -6.12 -4.09
C MET A 44 6.55 -4.64 -3.76
N MET A 45 7.81 -4.24 -3.65
CA MET A 45 8.19 -2.86 -3.33
C MET A 45 7.69 -1.88 -4.40
N MET A 46 7.81 -2.24 -5.69
CA MET A 46 7.34 -1.40 -6.79
C MET A 46 5.81 -1.31 -6.82
N SER A 47 5.10 -2.42 -6.61
CA SER A 47 3.63 -2.44 -6.60
C SER A 47 3.09 -1.47 -5.53
N PHE A 48 3.64 -1.52 -4.31
CA PHE A 48 3.19 -0.64 -3.24
C PHE A 48 3.72 0.79 -3.34
N ASP A 49 4.87 1.01 -4.00
CA ASP A 49 5.33 2.35 -4.35
C ASP A 49 4.35 3.04 -5.31
N VAL A 50 3.87 2.33 -6.32
CA VAL A 50 2.82 2.85 -7.24
C VAL A 50 1.56 3.19 -6.46
N VAL A 51 1.12 2.32 -5.55
CA VAL A 51 -0.08 2.57 -4.72
C VAL A 51 0.07 3.83 -3.87
N GLN A 52 1.17 3.99 -3.11
CA GLN A 52 1.34 5.18 -2.28
C GLN A 52 1.44 6.47 -3.12
N ARG A 53 2.11 6.42 -4.29
CA ARG A 53 2.23 7.58 -5.18
C ARG A 53 0.88 7.96 -5.77
N TRP A 54 0.09 6.97 -6.18
CA TRP A 54 -1.24 7.20 -6.71
C TRP A 54 -2.18 7.80 -5.65
N LEU A 55 -2.12 7.31 -4.41
CA LEU A 55 -2.90 7.87 -3.29
C LEU A 55 -2.51 9.33 -3.01
N LYS A 56 -1.22 9.65 -2.97
CA LYS A 56 -0.74 11.04 -2.82
C LYS A 56 -1.18 11.92 -3.98
N ALA A 57 -1.04 11.45 -5.22
CA ALA A 57 -1.48 12.16 -6.42
C ALA A 57 -3.01 12.37 -6.46
N SER A 58 -3.77 11.49 -5.80
CA SER A 58 -5.23 11.61 -5.64
C SER A 58 -5.65 12.56 -4.51
N GLY A 59 -4.71 13.27 -3.89
CA GLY A 59 -4.99 14.29 -2.88
C GLY A 59 -5.02 13.78 -1.44
N TYR A 60 -4.67 12.52 -1.18
CA TYR A 60 -4.62 12.00 0.18
C TYR A 60 -3.32 12.36 0.91
N GLN A 61 -3.44 12.67 2.20
CA GLN A 61 -2.32 12.67 3.14
C GLN A 61 -1.99 11.22 3.51
N VAL A 62 -0.90 10.69 2.96
CA VAL A 62 -0.53 9.28 3.14
C VAL A 62 0.57 9.12 4.19
N THR A 63 0.25 8.44 5.28
CA THR A 63 1.24 7.87 6.22
C THR A 63 1.59 6.46 5.76
N TYR A 64 2.75 6.29 5.15
CA TYR A 64 3.25 5.00 4.66
C TYR A 64 4.33 4.46 5.61
N VAL A 65 4.10 3.27 6.16
CA VAL A 65 5.04 2.59 7.08
C VAL A 65 5.42 1.23 6.49
N ARG A 66 6.72 0.94 6.49
CA ARG A 66 7.28 -0.36 6.15
C ARG A 66 8.34 -0.73 7.15
N ASN A 67 8.25 -1.91 7.74
CA ASN A 67 9.18 -2.35 8.76
C ASN A 67 10.49 -2.88 8.15
N ILE A 68 11.44 -3.18 9.01
CA ILE A 68 12.60 -4.03 8.73
C ILE A 68 12.54 -5.11 9.81
N THR A 69 12.63 -6.38 9.40
CA THR A 69 12.63 -7.53 10.31
C THR A 69 14.06 -8.00 10.52
#